data_AF-A0A8T5NFV6-F1
#
_entry.id   AF-A0A8T5NFV6-F1
#
_cell.length_a   1.000
_cell.length_b   1.000
_cell.length_c   1.000
_cell.angle_alpha   90.00
_cell.angle_beta   90.00
_cell.angle_gamma   90.00
#
_symmetry.space_group_name_H-M   'P 1'
#
loop_
_entity.id
_entity.type
_entity.pdbx_description
1 polymer ?
#
loop_
_entity_poly.entity_id
_entity_poly.type
_entity_poly.pdbx_seq_one_letter_code
_entity_poly.pdbx_strand_id
1 'polypeptide(L)'
;MTKIEKPKCHSIIVTGKVQDIGFRSIVEHIGRSFGMPGLVFNAKDGSVKILCSGADSVIENFTHTIKIRGEESGADIVDIKEQLLPFIDLPDDFSKASSDDEIDIGRKLDKANLLLKTGFENLNADMNVGFTNLSGLLGTFIGEQRVHNTRLEVMVTGINEHNTRLEAILEKLVDKA
;
A
#
# COMPACT_ATOMS: atom_id res chain seq x y z
N MET A 1 -19.51 28.69 46.18
CA MET A 1 -19.47 27.40 45.47
C MET A 1 -19.53 27.70 43.98
N THR A 2 -18.40 27.62 43.29
CA THR A 2 -18.33 27.76 41.83
C THR A 2 -19.11 26.60 41.21
N LYS A 3 -20.16 26.89 40.44
CA LYS A 3 -20.81 25.87 39.60
C LYS A 3 -19.74 25.37 38.63
N ILE A 4 -19.30 24.13 38.77
CA ILE A 4 -18.49 23.47 37.75
C ILE A 4 -19.43 23.32 36.56
N GLU A 5 -19.23 24.15 35.55
CA GLU A 5 -20.00 24.07 34.31
C GLU A 5 -19.64 22.74 33.65
N LYS A 6 -20.66 21.90 33.41
CA LYS A 6 -20.44 20.61 32.75
C LYS A 6 -19.93 20.86 31.33
N PRO A 7 -18.94 20.08 30.86
CA PRO A 7 -18.39 20.28 29.54
C PRO A 7 -19.46 20.03 28.47
N LYS A 8 -19.38 20.77 27.36
CA LYS A 8 -20.31 20.62 26.23
C LYS A 8 -20.08 19.28 25.56
N CYS A 9 -21.17 18.61 25.18
CA CYS A 9 -21.11 17.34 24.47
C CYS A 9 -21.56 17.55 23.02
N HIS A 10 -20.89 16.91 22.07
CA HIS A 10 -21.13 17.07 20.64
C HIS A 10 -21.34 15.69 19.99
N SER A 11 -22.29 15.64 19.07
CA SER A 11 -22.47 14.52 18.12
C SER A 11 -21.99 14.97 16.75
N ILE A 12 -20.98 14.31 16.22
CA ILE A 12 -20.48 14.53 14.87
C ILE A 12 -20.80 13.31 14.02
N ILE A 13 -21.40 13.53 12.86
CA ILE A 13 -21.76 12.49 11.89
C ILE A 13 -20.96 12.75 10.60
N VAL A 14 -20.13 11.79 10.23
CA VAL A 14 -19.34 11.82 8.99
C VAL A 14 -19.97 10.85 7.98
N THR A 15 -20.26 11.35 6.79
CA THR A 15 -20.90 10.56 5.72
C THR A 15 -20.01 10.47 4.48
N GLY A 16 -20.18 9.40 3.70
CA GLY A 16 -19.38 9.11 2.49
C GLY A 16 -18.85 7.67 2.50
N LYS A 17 -17.76 7.40 1.77
CA LYS A 17 -17.06 6.09 1.84
C LYS A 17 -16.03 6.13 2.97
N VAL A 18 -16.54 6.07 4.20
CA VAL A 18 -15.77 6.27 5.43
C VAL A 18 -15.66 5.02 6.31
N GLN A 19 -16.28 3.90 5.91
CA GLN A 19 -16.20 2.62 6.61
C GLN A 19 -15.26 1.63 5.90
N ASP A 20 -14.74 0.66 6.68
CA ASP A 20 -13.82 -0.42 6.24
C ASP A 20 -12.47 0.06 5.67
N ILE A 21 -12.14 1.32 5.90
CA ILE A 21 -10.88 1.95 5.48
C ILE A 21 -9.99 2.32 6.69
N GLY A 22 -10.34 1.85 7.89
CA GLY A 22 -9.61 2.19 9.12
C GLY A 22 -9.95 3.56 9.73
N PHE A 23 -10.91 4.31 9.17
CA PHE A 23 -11.25 5.67 9.61
C PHE A 23 -11.53 5.83 11.11
N ARG A 24 -12.27 4.90 11.74
CA ARG A 24 -12.51 4.95 13.20
C ARG A 24 -11.22 4.94 14.02
N SER A 25 -10.18 4.23 13.58
CA SER A 25 -8.89 4.19 14.27
C SER A 25 -8.15 5.54 14.17
N ILE A 26 -8.31 6.24 13.04
CA ILE A 26 -7.78 7.59 12.84
C ILE A 26 -8.48 8.56 13.80
N VAL A 27 -9.80 8.53 13.85
CA VAL A 27 -10.62 9.36 14.75
C VAL A 27 -10.24 9.12 16.21
N GLU A 28 -10.12 7.86 16.63
CA GLU A 28 -9.70 7.48 17.98
C GLU A 28 -8.32 8.04 18.34
N HIS A 29 -7.33 7.89 17.44
CA HIS A 29 -5.98 8.39 17.67
C HIS A 29 -5.94 9.92 17.80
N ILE A 30 -6.67 10.63 16.93
CA ILE A 30 -6.76 12.10 16.98
C ILE A 30 -7.47 12.53 18.27
N GLY A 31 -8.59 11.89 18.63
CA GLY A 31 -9.34 12.21 19.85
C GLY A 31 -8.48 12.07 21.11
N ARG A 32 -7.69 10.99 21.20
CA ARG A 32 -6.70 10.81 22.27
C ARG A 32 -5.61 11.87 22.26
N SER A 33 -5.12 12.27 21.09
CA SER A 33 -4.08 13.31 20.96
C SER A 33 -4.57 14.69 21.45
N PHE A 34 -5.87 14.94 21.37
CA PHE A 34 -6.50 16.15 21.91
C PHE A 34 -6.83 16.04 23.40
N GLY A 35 -6.67 14.87 24.02
CA GLY A 35 -6.97 14.64 25.44
C GLY A 35 -8.44 14.82 25.80
N MET A 36 -9.34 14.54 24.86
CA MET A 36 -10.79 14.72 25.08
C MET A 36 -11.52 13.38 25.27
N PRO A 37 -12.54 13.32 26.16
CA PRO A 37 -13.43 12.18 26.26
C PRO A 37 -14.21 11.96 24.97
N GLY A 38 -14.42 10.70 24.58
CA GLY A 38 -15.22 10.41 23.40
C GLY A 38 -15.35 8.95 23.00
N LEU A 39 -16.26 8.72 22.07
CA LEU A 39 -16.59 7.43 21.49
C LEU A 39 -16.83 7.56 19.99
N VAL A 40 -16.19 6.71 19.18
CA VAL A 40 -16.45 6.62 17.73
C VAL A 40 -16.96 5.24 17.34
N PHE A 41 -17.98 5.18 16.47
CA PHE A 41 -18.58 3.93 16.02
C PHE A 41 -19.14 4.02 14.59
N ASN A 42 -19.23 2.86 13.92
CA ASN A 42 -19.87 2.77 12.61
C ASN A 42 -21.38 2.66 12.81
N ALA A 43 -22.15 3.47 12.10
CA ALA A 43 -23.60 3.32 12.05
C ALA A 43 -24.01 2.39 10.90
N LYS A 44 -25.18 1.76 11.03
CA LYS A 44 -25.73 0.80 10.04
C LYS A 44 -26.03 1.44 8.68
N ASP A 45 -26.18 2.76 8.63
CA ASP A 45 -26.43 3.55 7.41
C ASP A 45 -25.15 3.84 6.59
N GLY A 46 -23.99 3.34 7.03
CA GLY A 46 -22.70 3.58 6.38
C GLY A 46 -21.98 4.84 6.87
N SER A 47 -22.59 5.64 7.74
CA SER A 47 -21.93 6.79 8.37
C SER A 47 -21.03 6.39 9.54
N VAL A 48 -20.15 7.29 9.95
CA VAL A 48 -19.36 7.18 11.18
C VAL A 48 -19.87 8.23 12.16
N LYS A 49 -20.22 7.80 13.37
CA LYS A 49 -20.74 8.66 14.42
C LYS A 49 -19.72 8.81 15.53
N ILE A 50 -19.57 10.03 16.02
CA ILE A 50 -18.61 10.42 17.03
C ILE A 50 -19.36 11.18 18.12
N LEU A 51 -19.20 10.75 19.37
CA LEU A 51 -19.63 11.46 20.55
C LEU A 51 -18.38 11.95 21.27
N CYS A 52 -18.31 13.24 21.59
CA CYS A 52 -17.14 13.80 22.26
C CYS A 52 -17.54 14.98 23.14
N SER A 53 -16.66 15.35 24.09
CA SER A 53 -16.88 16.49 24.96
C SER A 53 -15.67 17.40 25.01
N GLY A 54 -15.88 18.70 24.88
CA GLY A 54 -14.81 19.69 24.82
C GLY A 54 -15.32 21.10 24.62
N ALA A 55 -14.41 22.07 24.58
CA ALA A 55 -14.72 23.44 24.18
C ALA A 55 -14.95 23.52 22.66
N ASP A 56 -15.79 24.44 22.20
CA ASP A 56 -16.16 24.56 20.78
C ASP A 56 -14.92 24.64 19.85
N SER A 57 -13.89 25.41 20.25
CA SER A 57 -12.63 25.53 19.49
C SER A 57 -11.83 24.23 19.40
N VAL A 58 -11.91 23.38 20.43
CA VAL A 58 -11.26 22.07 20.48
C VAL A 58 -12.00 21.11 19.54
N ILE A 59 -13.34 21.14 19.54
CA ILE A 59 -14.19 20.32 18.66
C ILE A 59 -14.04 20.73 17.19
N GLU A 60 -13.95 22.02 16.89
CA GLU A 60 -13.72 22.53 15.55
C GLU A 60 -12.38 22.05 14.98
N ASN A 61 -11.29 22.21 15.76
CA ASN A 61 -9.97 21.72 15.38
C ASN A 61 -9.92 20.20 15.22
N PHE A 62 -10.59 19.46 16.11
CA PHE A 62 -10.73 18.02 16.01
C PHE A 62 -11.43 17.63 14.70
N THR A 63 -12.59 18.25 14.41
CA THR A 63 -13.38 18.00 13.21
C THR A 63 -12.61 18.32 11.93
N HIS A 64 -11.84 19.40 11.93
CA HIS A 64 -10.96 19.76 10.83
C HIS A 64 -9.84 18.72 10.64
N THR A 65 -9.22 18.27 11.73
CA THR A 65 -8.12 17.30 11.70
C THR A 65 -8.59 15.92 11.22
N ILE A 66 -9.75 15.43 11.68
CA ILE A 66 -10.29 14.14 11.21
C ILE A 66 -10.63 14.18 9.72
N LYS A 67 -11.07 15.34 9.19
CA LYS A 67 -11.37 15.49 7.78
C LYS A 67 -10.10 15.31 6.93
N ILE A 68 -9.06 16.10 7.23
CA ILE A 68 -7.79 16.06 6.51
C ILE A 68 -7.16 14.67 6.59
N ARG A 69 -6.99 14.14 7.81
CA ARG A 69 -6.33 12.84 8.02
C ARG A 69 -7.15 11.67 7.45
N GLY A 70 -8.48 11.81 7.45
CA GLY A 70 -9.38 10.86 6.81
C GLY A 70 -9.15 10.79 5.31
N GLU A 71 -9.21 11.94 4.64
CA GLU A 71 -9.02 12.06 3.19
C GLU A 71 -7.61 11.58 2.78
N GLU A 72 -6.56 11.95 3.52
CA GLU A 72 -5.19 11.44 3.32
C GLU A 72 -5.09 9.91 3.40
N SER A 73 -5.98 9.28 4.19
CA SER A 73 -6.02 7.83 4.38
C SER A 73 -7.02 7.12 3.45
N GLY A 74 -7.55 7.82 2.45
CA GLY A 74 -8.45 7.27 1.44
C GLY A 74 -9.93 7.33 1.79
N ALA A 75 -10.33 8.09 2.81
CA ALA A 75 -11.74 8.38 3.07
C ALA A 75 -12.31 9.33 2.02
N ASP A 76 -13.44 8.97 1.42
CA ASP A 76 -14.24 9.88 0.60
C ASP A 76 -15.31 10.50 1.49
N ILE A 77 -15.02 11.67 2.07
CA ILE A 77 -15.92 12.37 2.99
C ILE A 77 -16.82 13.31 2.19
N VAL A 78 -18.12 13.00 2.20
CA VAL A 78 -19.15 13.78 1.49
C VAL A 78 -19.65 14.93 2.35
N ASP A 79 -19.90 14.67 3.64
CA ASP A 79 -20.43 15.68 4.56
C ASP A 79 -20.07 15.36 6.01
N ILE A 80 -19.94 16.40 6.82
CA ILE A 80 -19.73 16.32 8.27
C ILE A 80 -20.76 17.23 8.95
N LYS A 81 -21.63 16.64 9.77
CA LYS A 81 -22.65 17.38 10.54
C LYS A 81 -22.34 17.31 12.02
N GLU A 82 -22.41 18.46 12.68
CA GLU A 82 -22.25 18.58 14.12
C GLU A 82 -23.57 18.99 14.78
N GLN A 83 -23.84 18.43 15.95
CA GLN A 83 -24.97 18.80 16.80
C GLN A 83 -24.55 18.84 18.27
N LEU A 84 -24.92 19.90 18.97
CA LEU A 84 -24.77 19.98 20.43
C LEU A 84 -25.75 19.02 21.13
N LEU A 85 -25.25 18.28 22.10
CA LEU A 85 -26.01 17.34 22.90
C LEU A 85 -26.18 17.83 24.34
N PRO A 86 -27.24 17.37 25.05
CA PRO A 86 -27.24 17.37 26.50
C PRO A 86 -26.00 16.66 27.05
N PHE A 87 -25.63 16.97 28.29
CA PHE A 87 -24.52 16.28 28.96
C PHE A 87 -24.76 14.76 28.94
N ILE A 88 -23.77 14.05 28.43
CA ILE A 88 -23.69 12.59 28.43
C ILE A 88 -22.38 12.18 29.09
N ASP A 89 -22.44 11.07 29.83
CA ASP A 89 -21.25 10.47 30.43
C ASP A 89 -20.48 9.72 29.33
N LEU A 90 -19.24 10.12 29.10
CA LEU A 90 -18.38 9.57 28.04
C LEU A 90 -17.16 8.91 28.67
N PRO A 91 -16.58 7.89 28.01
CA PRO A 91 -15.30 7.34 28.45
C PRO A 91 -14.23 8.43 28.53
N ASP A 92 -13.48 8.45 29.64
CA ASP A 92 -12.40 9.42 29.88
C ASP A 92 -11.39 9.42 28.71
N ASP A 93 -11.00 8.22 28.25
CA ASP A 93 -10.19 8.05 27.06
C ASP A 93 -11.06 7.94 25.81
N PHE A 94 -10.69 8.71 24.78
CA PHE A 94 -11.32 8.57 23.47
C PHE A 94 -11.17 7.13 22.95
N SER A 95 -12.31 6.49 22.71
CA SER A 95 -12.39 5.06 22.43
C SER A 95 -13.16 4.77 21.15
N LYS A 96 -12.78 3.70 20.45
CA LYS A 96 -13.57 3.16 19.35
C LYS A 96 -14.49 2.05 19.87
N ALA A 97 -15.78 2.14 19.60
CA ALA A 97 -16.70 1.07 19.93
C ALA A 97 -16.44 -0.15 19.03
N SER A 98 -16.42 -1.33 19.65
CA SER A 98 -16.54 -2.59 18.93
C SER A 98 -17.99 -2.71 18.42
N SER A 99 -18.26 -2.12 17.27
CA SER A 99 -19.58 -2.13 16.61
C SER A 99 -19.70 -3.22 15.54
N ASP A 100 -18.80 -4.19 15.54
CA ASP A 100 -18.70 -5.20 14.50
C ASP A 100 -19.50 -6.45 14.94
N ASP A 101 -20.72 -6.59 14.42
CA ASP A 101 -21.50 -7.83 14.55
C ASP A 101 -20.97 -8.89 13.55
N GLU A 102 -21.32 -10.18 13.72
CA GLU A 102 -20.86 -11.27 12.83
C GLU A 102 -21.05 -10.96 11.32
N ILE A 103 -22.16 -10.30 10.99
CA ILE A 103 -22.47 -9.86 9.62
C ILE A 103 -21.44 -8.82 9.12
N ASP A 104 -21.00 -7.91 9.98
CA ASP A 104 -20.01 -6.89 9.64
C ASP A 104 -18.63 -7.50 9.41
N ILE A 105 -18.27 -8.49 10.23
CA ILE A 105 -17.03 -9.26 10.07
C ILE A 105 -17.04 -10.02 8.74
N GLY A 106 -18.12 -10.74 8.42
CA GLY A 106 -18.26 -11.47 7.15
C GLY A 106 -18.10 -10.54 5.94
N ARG A 107 -18.79 -9.40 5.96
CA ARG A 107 -18.70 -8.38 4.90
C ARG A 107 -17.27 -7.84 4.70
N LYS A 108 -16.52 -7.64 5.78
CA LYS A 108 -15.10 -7.21 5.72
C LYS A 108 -14.21 -8.31 5.17
N LEU A 109 -14.42 -9.56 5.58
CA LEU A 109 -13.68 -10.71 5.07
C LEU A 109 -13.91 -10.93 3.58
N ASP A 110 -15.13 -10.77 3.09
CA ASP A 110 -15.44 -10.87 1.65
C ASP A 110 -14.72 -9.79 0.84
N LYS A 111 -14.69 -8.55 1.34
CA LYS A 111 -13.90 -7.45 0.72
C LYS A 111 -12.41 -7.77 0.70
N ALA A 112 -11.87 -8.28 1.81
CA ALA A 112 -10.47 -8.67 1.90
C ALA A 112 -10.14 -9.80 0.92
N ASN A 113 -11.00 -10.82 0.83
CA ASN A 113 -10.85 -11.93 -0.13
C ASN A 113 -10.87 -11.45 -1.58
N LEU A 114 -11.73 -10.49 -1.91
CA LEU A 114 -11.78 -9.89 -3.25
C LEU A 114 -10.46 -9.16 -3.57
N LEU A 115 -9.99 -8.30 -2.65
CA LEU A 115 -8.74 -7.56 -2.83
C LEU A 115 -7.53 -8.50 -2.96
N LEU A 116 -7.46 -9.54 -2.14
CA LEU A 116 -6.41 -10.55 -2.22
C LEU A 116 -6.44 -11.29 -3.55
N LYS A 117 -7.63 -11.74 -3.98
CA LYS A 117 -7.79 -12.43 -5.27
C LYS A 117 -7.31 -11.56 -6.42
N THR A 118 -7.77 -10.31 -6.49
CA THR A 118 -7.35 -9.37 -7.53
C THR A 118 -5.84 -9.07 -7.46
N GLY A 119 -5.29 -8.91 -6.25
CA GLY A 119 -3.86 -8.73 -6.06
C GLY A 119 -3.03 -9.91 -6.59
N PHE A 120 -3.43 -11.14 -6.30
CA PHE A 120 -2.77 -12.35 -6.81
C PHE A 120 -2.92 -12.51 -8.33
N GLU A 121 -4.09 -12.20 -8.89
CA GLU A 121 -4.31 -12.23 -10.35
C GLU A 121 -3.39 -11.25 -11.08
N ASN A 122 -3.27 -10.02 -10.58
CA ASN A 122 -2.37 -9.01 -11.14
C ASN A 122 -0.90 -9.42 -11.03
N LEU A 123 -0.47 -9.88 -9.85
CA LEU A 123 0.91 -10.34 -9.63
C LEU A 123 1.25 -11.51 -10.56
N ASN A 124 0.34 -12.47 -10.72
CA ASN A 124 0.53 -13.59 -11.62
C ASN A 124 0.63 -13.13 -13.08
N ALA A 125 -0.20 -12.18 -13.50
CA ALA A 125 -0.13 -11.62 -14.86
C ALA A 125 1.21 -10.92 -15.12
N ASP A 126 1.62 -10.01 -14.23
CA ASP A 126 2.87 -9.25 -14.35
C ASP A 126 4.10 -10.16 -14.35
N MET A 127 4.13 -11.15 -13.46
CA MET A 127 5.22 -12.13 -13.39
C MET A 127 5.32 -12.97 -14.66
N ASN A 128 4.19 -13.43 -15.21
CA ASN A 128 4.19 -14.22 -16.45
C ASN A 128 4.72 -13.41 -17.63
N VAL A 129 4.35 -12.13 -17.74
CA VAL A 129 4.89 -11.21 -18.74
C VAL A 129 6.40 -11.03 -18.55
N GLY A 130 6.85 -10.77 -17.32
CA GLY A 130 8.27 -10.63 -17.00
C GLY A 130 9.10 -11.86 -17.36
N PHE A 131 8.63 -13.05 -16.98
CA PHE A 131 9.31 -14.31 -17.31
C PHE A 131 9.30 -14.62 -18.80
N THR A 132 8.23 -14.27 -19.53
CA THR A 132 8.18 -14.43 -20.98
C THR A 132 9.24 -13.56 -21.66
N ASN A 133 9.36 -12.30 -21.25
CA ASN A 133 10.36 -11.38 -21.78
C ASN A 133 11.78 -11.84 -21.47
N LEU A 134 12.03 -12.28 -20.23
CA LEU A 134 13.34 -12.81 -19.82
C LEU A 134 13.70 -14.07 -20.62
N SER A 135 12.75 -14.98 -20.79
CA SER A 135 12.94 -16.20 -21.60
C SER A 135 13.32 -15.85 -23.04
N GLY A 136 12.64 -14.86 -23.64
CA GLY A 136 12.99 -14.35 -24.97
C GLY A 136 14.40 -13.76 -25.06
N LEU A 137 14.76 -12.87 -24.13
CA LEU A 137 16.11 -12.26 -24.08
C LEU A 137 17.20 -13.32 -23.90
N LEU A 138 17.00 -14.29 -23.01
CA LEU A 138 17.94 -15.39 -22.82
C LEU A 138 18.05 -16.26 -24.07
N GLY A 139 16.94 -16.53 -24.76
CA GLY A 139 16.93 -17.23 -26.03
C GLY A 139 17.79 -16.53 -27.09
N THR A 140 17.64 -15.21 -27.23
CA THR A 140 18.46 -14.38 -28.14
C THR A 140 19.93 -14.43 -27.75
N PHE A 141 20.25 -14.21 -26.47
CA PHE A 141 21.62 -14.24 -25.97
C PHE A 141 22.31 -15.60 -26.24
N ILE A 142 21.62 -16.71 -25.96
CA ILE A 142 22.14 -18.06 -26.25
C ILE A 142 22.42 -18.22 -27.75
N GLY A 143 21.55 -17.71 -28.61
CA GLY A 143 21.73 -17.72 -30.05
C GLY A 143 22.98 -16.96 -30.50
N GLU A 144 23.16 -15.74 -29.99
CA GLU A 144 24.32 -14.90 -30.27
C GLU A 144 25.63 -15.52 -29.77
N GLN A 145 25.64 -16.08 -28.56
CA GLN A 145 26.80 -16.78 -27.99
C GLN A 145 27.18 -18.01 -28.82
N ARG A 146 26.21 -18.78 -29.33
CA ARG A 146 26.49 -19.91 -30.21
C ARG A 146 27.21 -19.46 -31.48
N VAL A 147 26.74 -18.39 -32.12
CA VAL A 147 27.38 -17.83 -33.33
C VAL A 147 28.77 -17.29 -33.01
N HIS A 148 28.94 -16.60 -31.89
CA HIS A 148 30.24 -16.11 -31.44
C HIS A 148 31.24 -17.25 -31.26
N ASN A 149 30.85 -18.34 -30.59
CA ASN A 149 31.69 -19.51 -30.40
C ASN A 149 32.10 -20.16 -31.72
N THR A 150 31.19 -20.31 -32.68
CA THR A 150 31.55 -20.81 -34.03
C THR A 150 32.59 -19.92 -34.72
N ARG A 151 32.50 -18.59 -34.57
CA ARG A 151 33.52 -17.67 -35.13
C ARG A 151 34.87 -17.82 -34.44
N LEU A 152 34.89 -18.05 -33.12
CA LEU A 152 36.13 -18.33 -32.39
C LEU A 152 36.77 -19.64 -32.85
N GLU A 153 35.99 -20.70 -33.06
CA GLU A 153 36.49 -21.98 -33.57
C GLU A 153 37.15 -21.83 -34.95
N VAL A 154 36.53 -21.06 -35.85
CA VAL A 154 37.12 -20.74 -37.17
C VAL A 154 38.41 -19.94 -37.02
N MET A 155 38.44 -18.94 -36.14
CA MET A 155 39.65 -18.14 -35.90
C MET A 155 40.80 -18.98 -35.36
N VAL A 156 40.53 -19.85 -34.38
CA VAL A 156 41.51 -20.79 -33.82
C VAL A 156 42.05 -21.71 -34.91
N THR A 157 41.18 -22.23 -35.78
CA THR A 157 41.60 -23.07 -36.91
C THR A 157 42.53 -22.30 -37.87
N GLY A 158 42.17 -21.08 -38.24
CA GLY A 158 43.02 -20.24 -39.11
C GLY A 158 44.38 -19.88 -38.48
N ILE A 159 44.43 -19.65 -37.17
CA ILE A 159 45.69 -19.43 -36.44
C ILE A 159 46.56 -20.68 -36.48
N ASN A 160 45.98 -21.86 -36.26
CA ASN A 160 46.73 -23.13 -36.32
C ASN A 160 47.31 -23.36 -37.72
N GLU A 161 46.53 -23.13 -38.78
CA GLU A 161 47.02 -23.21 -40.16
C GLU A 161 48.16 -22.23 -40.44
N HIS A 162 48.06 -21.00 -39.93
CA HIS A 162 49.11 -20.00 -40.08
C HIS A 162 50.39 -20.42 -39.36
N ASN A 163 50.27 -20.94 -38.13
CA ASN A 163 51.41 -21.46 -37.37
C ASN A 163 52.11 -22.61 -38.12
N THR A 164 51.35 -23.58 -38.66
CA THR A 164 51.94 -24.66 -39.47
C THR A 164 52.67 -24.15 -40.71
N ARG A 165 52.14 -23.10 -41.38
CA ARG A 165 52.84 -22.48 -42.52
C ARG A 165 54.13 -21.78 -42.10
N LEU A 166 54.12 -21.10 -40.94
CA LEU A 166 55.31 -20.45 -40.39
C LEU A 166 56.40 -21.47 -40.04
N GLU A 167 56.04 -22.59 -39.39
CA GLU A 167 56.95 -23.69 -39.10
C GLU A 167 57.62 -24.21 -40.39
N ALA A 168 56.84 -24.48 -41.44
CA ALA A 168 57.37 -24.93 -42.72
C ALA A 168 58.27 -23.90 -43.43
N ILE A 169 58.05 -22.59 -43.24
CA ILE A 169 58.92 -21.53 -43.77
C ILE A 169 60.23 -21.51 -42.98
N LEU A 170 60.17 -21.59 -41.65
CA LEU A 170 61.34 -21.59 -40.79
C LEU A 170 62.27 -22.78 -41.11
N GLU A 171 61.73 -23.99 -41.29
CA GLU A 171 62.51 -25.16 -41.73
C GLU A 171 63.28 -24.90 -43.04
N LYS A 172 62.61 -24.36 -44.06
CA LYS A 172 63.24 -24.03 -45.35
C LYS A 172 64.32 -22.95 -45.26
N LEU A 173 64.23 -22.05 -44.29
CA LEU A 173 65.25 -21.01 -44.06
C LEU A 173 66.48 -21.58 -43.36
N VAL A 174 66.28 -22.50 -42.41
CA VAL A 174 67.38 -23.25 -41.76
C VAL A 174 68.15 -24.06 -42.80
N ASP A 175 67.46 -24.74 -43.72
CA ASP A 175 68.11 -25.53 -44.79
C ASP A 175 68.93 -24.70 -45.80
N LYS A 176 68.73 -23.38 -45.83
CA LYS A 176 69.43 -22.45 -46.74
C LYS A 176 70.59 -21.69 -46.10
N ALA A 177 70.75 -21.78 -44.77
CA ALA A 177 71.81 -21.11 -44.00
C ALA A 177 73.03 -22.02 -43.82
#